data_AF-A0A259C8S7-F1
#
_entry.id   AF-A0A259C8S7-F1
#
_cell.length_a   1.000
_cell.length_b   1.000
_cell.length_c   1.000
_cell.angle_alpha   90.00
_cell.angle_beta   90.00
_cell.angle_gamma   90.00
#
_symmetry.space_group_name_H-M   'P 1'
#
loop_
_entity.id
_entity.type
_entity.pdbx_description
1 polymer ?
#
loop_
_entity_poly.entity_id
_entity_poly.type
_entity_poly.pdbx_seq_one_letter_code
_entity_poly.pdbx_strand_id
1 'polypeptide(L)'
;NAGIECIGCGVCYASCEVVESRPNYLGPAALNRAWTLTNDVRDVQQLERLRAVAGDEGCHACHTQVSCTERCPKKLEPTASIVGLKKLVARAAVRGSKWGKL
;
A
#
# COMPACT_ATOMS: atom_id res chain seq x y z
N ASN A 1 12.66 -7.28 -5.08
CA ASN A 1 11.65 -6.27 -4.74
C ASN A 1 10.31 -7.00 -4.69
N ALA A 2 9.88 -7.47 -3.52
CA ALA A 2 8.69 -8.34 -3.43
C ALA A 2 7.43 -7.57 -3.83
N GLY A 3 6.61 -8.11 -4.72
CA GLY A 3 5.33 -7.52 -5.14
C GLY A 3 5.34 -6.82 -6.50
N ILE A 4 6.49 -6.76 -7.19
CA ILE A 4 6.60 -6.18 -8.55
C ILE A 4 5.96 -7.08 -9.62
N GLU A 5 5.76 -8.36 -9.29
CA GLU A 5 5.18 -9.40 -10.14
C GLU A 5 3.65 -9.28 -10.26
N CYS A 6 3.06 -8.22 -9.69
CA CYS A 6 1.64 -7.91 -9.79
C CYS A 6 1.25 -7.70 -11.25
N ILE A 7 0.21 -8.41 -11.69
CA ILE A 7 -0.27 -8.39 -13.07
C ILE A 7 -1.50 -7.47 -13.30
N GLY A 8 -1.87 -6.67 -12.30
CA GLY A 8 -3.01 -5.74 -12.43
C GLY A 8 -4.39 -6.41 -12.56
N CYS A 9 -4.54 -7.68 -12.16
CA CYS A 9 -5.77 -8.46 -12.36
C CYS A 9 -6.99 -8.01 -11.53
N GLY A 10 -6.83 -7.14 -10.53
CA GLY A 10 -7.95 -6.64 -9.71
C GLY A 10 -8.55 -7.63 -8.69
N VAL A 11 -8.16 -8.90 -8.67
CA VAL A 11 -8.73 -9.92 -7.75
C VAL A 11 -8.64 -9.49 -6.28
N CYS A 12 -7.50 -8.94 -5.86
CA CYS A 12 -7.32 -8.45 -4.49
C CYS A 12 -8.23 -7.26 -4.16
N TYR A 13 -8.56 -6.43 -5.15
CA TYR A 13 -9.45 -5.29 -5.00
C TYR A 13 -10.89 -5.78 -4.83
N ALA A 14 -11.34 -6.70 -5.70
CA ALA A 14 -12.66 -7.30 -5.65
C ALA A 14 -12.91 -8.14 -4.37
N SER A 15 -11.86 -8.71 -3.77
CA SER A 15 -12.00 -9.51 -2.55
C SER A 15 -12.00 -8.71 -1.24
N CYS A 16 -11.83 -7.38 -1.29
CA CYS A 16 -11.62 -6.55 -0.10
C CYS A 16 -12.90 -5.85 0.35
N GLU A 17 -13.39 -6.15 1.55
CA GLU A 17 -14.60 -5.52 2.10
C GLU A 17 -14.42 -4.01 2.38
N VAL A 18 -13.18 -3.57 2.64
CA VAL A 18 -12.89 -2.14 2.81
C VAL A 18 -13.10 -1.38 1.50
N VAL A 19 -12.73 -1.99 0.36
CA VAL A 19 -12.99 -1.40 -0.96
C VAL A 19 -14.49 -1.28 -1.20
N GLU A 20 -15.26 -2.31 -0.85
CA GLU A 20 -16.72 -2.32 -0.99
C GLU A 20 -17.39 -1.24 -0.11
N SER A 21 -16.94 -1.09 1.14
CA SER A 21 -17.51 -0.15 2.11
C SER A 21 -16.99 1.29 1.98
N ARG A 22 -15.83 1.51 1.36
CA ARG A 22 -15.19 2.83 1.18
C ARG A 22 -14.82 3.06 -0.29
N PRO A 23 -15.69 3.70 -1.09
CA PRO A 23 -15.48 3.87 -2.52
C PRO A 23 -14.19 4.59 -2.92
N ASN A 24 -13.65 5.45 -2.04
CA ASN A 24 -12.44 6.21 -2.31
C ASN A 24 -11.16 5.51 -1.88
N TYR A 25 -11.24 4.39 -1.14
CA TYR A 25 -10.07 3.66 -0.67
C TYR A 25 -9.20 3.21 -1.85
N LEU A 26 -7.91 3.56 -1.81
CA LEU A 26 -6.96 3.25 -2.87
C LEU A 26 -6.90 1.76 -3.22
N GLY A 27 -7.17 0.88 -2.25
CA GLY A 27 -7.23 -0.55 -2.44
C GLY A 27 -5.87 -1.26 -2.45
N PRO A 28 -5.89 -2.60 -2.31
CA PRO A 28 -4.67 -3.38 -2.09
C PRO A 28 -3.72 -3.41 -3.28
N ALA A 29 -4.23 -3.40 -4.53
CA ALA A 29 -3.38 -3.40 -5.71
C ALA A 29 -2.53 -2.12 -5.82
N ALA A 30 -3.17 -0.95 -5.66
CA ALA A 30 -2.50 0.35 -5.73
C ALA A 30 -1.50 0.52 -4.58
N LEU A 31 -1.87 0.11 -3.36
CA LEU A 31 -0.99 0.17 -2.20
C LEU A 31 0.19 -0.81 -2.30
N ASN A 32 0.00 -2.01 -2.86
CA ASN A 32 1.10 -2.91 -3.18
C ASN A 32 2.07 -2.27 -4.18
N ARG A 33 1.56 -1.60 -5.23
CA ARG A 33 2.42 -0.85 -6.17
C ARG A 33 3.17 0.27 -5.46
N ALA A 34 2.51 1.05 -4.62
CA ALA A 34 3.16 2.12 -3.86
C ALA A 34 4.27 1.58 -2.95
N TRP A 35 4.07 0.44 -2.30
CA TRP A 35 5.09 -0.24 -1.51
C TRP A 35 6.32 -0.62 -2.35
N THR A 36 6.13 -1.23 -3.52
CA THR A 36 7.26 -1.62 -4.39
C THR A 36 8.11 -0.42 -4.83
N LEU A 37 7.48 0.72 -5.12
CA LEU A 37 8.16 1.95 -5.51
C LEU A 37 8.86 2.62 -4.33
N THR A 38 8.23 2.62 -3.14
CA THR A 38 8.84 3.18 -1.93
C THR A 38 10.10 2.41 -1.50
N ASN A 39 10.18 1.12 -1.84
CA ASN A 39 11.36 0.28 -1.59
C ASN A 39 12.35 0.26 -2.77
N ASP A 40 12.04 0.90 -3.90
CA ASP A 40 12.97 1.01 -5.00
C ASP A 40 13.96 2.16 -4.74
N VAL A 41 15.24 1.83 -4.68
CA VAL A 41 16.33 2.81 -4.46
C VAL A 41 16.48 3.80 -5.60
N ARG A 42 15.91 3.50 -6.78
CA ARG A 42 15.92 4.34 -7.98
C ARG A 42 14.73 5.30 -8.04
N ASP A 43 13.68 5.07 -7.24
CA ASP A 43 12.55 6.00 -7.17
C ASP A 43 13.05 7.33 -6.58
N VAL A 44 12.47 8.43 -7.04
CA VAL A 44 12.82 9.79 -6.59
C VAL A 44 11.61 10.55 -6.06
N GLN A 45 10.46 9.89 -5.93
CA GLN A 45 9.18 10.48 -5.54
C GLN A 45 8.62 9.79 -4.29
N GLN A 46 9.49 9.29 -3.40
CA GLN A 46 9.06 8.54 -2.22
C GLN A 46 8.26 9.41 -1.26
N LEU A 47 8.59 10.69 -1.12
CA LEU A 47 7.90 11.59 -0.20
C LEU A 47 6.49 11.91 -0.69
N GLU A 48 6.33 12.26 -1.96
CA GLU A 48 5.03 12.50 -2.62
C GLU A 48 4.15 11.26 -2.52
N ARG A 49 4.74 10.08 -2.75
CA ARG A 49 4.05 8.80 -2.64
C ARG A 49 3.61 8.49 -1.22
N LEU A 50 4.47 8.73 -0.24
CA LEU A 50 4.11 8.57 1.17
C LEU A 50 2.98 9.49 1.58
N ARG A 51 2.97 10.76 1.13
CA ARG A 51 1.86 11.68 1.35
C ARG A 51 0.56 11.17 0.74
N ALA A 52 0.60 10.69 -0.50
CA ALA A 52 -0.57 10.17 -1.20
C ALA A 52 -1.19 8.96 -0.46
N VAL A 53 -0.37 8.06 0.08
CA VAL A 53 -0.88 6.89 0.82
C VAL A 53 -1.14 7.16 2.30
N ALA A 54 -0.76 8.32 2.84
CA ALA A 54 -1.00 8.69 4.23
C ALA A 54 -2.39 9.28 4.47
N GLY A 55 -3.09 9.72 3.41
CA GLY A 55 -4.44 10.30 3.53
C GLY A 55 -5.50 9.33 4.03
N ASP A 56 -6.70 9.84 4.32
CA ASP A 56 -7.83 9.09 4.90
C ASP A 56 -8.23 7.86 4.08
N GLU A 57 -8.08 7.96 2.76
CA GLU A 57 -8.39 6.88 1.81
C GLU A 57 -7.15 6.02 1.47
N GLY A 58 -6.06 6.23 2.19
CA GLY A 58 -4.76 5.60 1.98
C GLY A 58 -4.55 4.31 2.78
N CYS A 59 -3.30 4.01 3.14
CA CYS A 59 -2.92 2.74 3.75
C CYS A 59 -3.58 2.50 5.12
N HIS A 60 -3.97 3.57 5.83
CA HIS A 60 -4.58 3.48 7.16
C HIS A 60 -6.03 3.00 7.14
N ALA A 61 -6.75 3.13 6.03
CA ALA A 61 -8.11 2.59 5.87
C ALA A 61 -8.16 1.05 5.87
N CYS A 62 -7.04 0.37 5.61
CA CYS A 62 -6.96 -1.08 5.64
C CYS A 62 -7.14 -1.63 7.07
N HIS A 63 -8.01 -2.62 7.26
CA HIS A 63 -8.19 -3.31 8.56
C HIS A 63 -7.52 -4.69 8.64
N THR A 64 -6.62 -5.00 7.71
CA THR A 64 -5.79 -6.22 7.75
C THR A 64 -6.61 -7.53 7.76
N GLN A 65 -7.70 -7.59 6.98
CA GLN A 65 -8.55 -8.78 6.83
C GLN A 65 -7.91 -9.91 6.01
N VAL A 66 -6.76 -9.66 5.37
CA VAL A 66 -5.93 -10.65 4.66
C VAL A 66 -6.53 -11.27 3.38
N SER A 67 -7.82 -11.05 3.08
CA SER A 67 -8.47 -11.62 1.88
C SER A 67 -7.72 -11.33 0.56
N CYS A 68 -7.12 -10.14 0.43
CA CYS A 68 -6.35 -9.73 -0.73
C CYS A 68 -5.06 -10.54 -0.95
N THR A 69 -4.43 -11.00 0.13
CA THR A 69 -3.32 -11.96 0.09
C THR A 69 -3.83 -13.32 -0.36
N GLU A 70 -4.87 -13.84 0.31
CA GLU A 70 -5.37 -15.21 0.10
C GLU A 70 -5.85 -15.46 -1.33
N ARG A 71 -6.46 -14.44 -1.94
CA ARG A 71 -7.02 -14.54 -3.30
C ARG A 71 -6.02 -14.19 -4.40
N CYS A 72 -4.80 -13.75 -4.08
CA CYS A 72 -3.86 -13.32 -5.11
C CYS A 72 -3.41 -14.51 -5.99
N PRO A 73 -3.70 -14.51 -7.31
CA PRO A 73 -3.30 -15.62 -8.19
C PRO A 73 -1.78 -15.72 -8.38
N LYS A 74 -1.06 -14.63 -8.08
CA LYS A 74 0.41 -14.56 -8.11
C LYS A 74 1.05 -14.85 -6.75
N LYS A 75 0.26 -15.20 -5.73
CA LYS A 75 0.72 -15.45 -4.35
C LYS A 75 1.55 -14.29 -3.79
N LEU A 76 1.12 -13.07 -4.10
CA LEU A 76 1.69 -11.86 -3.52
C LEU A 76 1.05 -11.59 -2.17
N GLU A 77 1.73 -10.76 -1.38
CA GLU A 77 1.32 -10.37 -0.03
C GLU A 77 0.92 -8.88 0.06
N PRO A 78 -0.15 -8.40 -0.62
CA PRO A 78 -0.59 -7.00 -0.51
C PRO A 78 -0.81 -6.55 0.93
N THR A 79 -1.27 -7.44 1.81
CA THR A 79 -1.47 -7.14 3.24
C THR A 79 -0.15 -6.72 3.90
N ALA A 80 0.93 -7.47 3.66
CA ALA A 80 2.26 -7.15 4.19
C ALA A 80 2.79 -5.83 3.62
N SER A 81 2.57 -5.58 2.32
CA SER A 81 2.93 -4.32 1.68
C SER A 81 2.21 -3.12 2.30
N ILE A 82 0.90 -3.23 2.56
CA ILE A 82 0.11 -2.18 3.20
C ILE A 82 0.57 -1.93 4.64
N VAL A 83 0.86 -2.98 5.40
CA VAL A 83 1.43 -2.85 6.76
C VAL A 83 2.80 -2.16 6.71
N GLY A 84 3.62 -2.45 5.71
CA GLY A 84 4.88 -1.76 5.47
C GLY A 84 4.68 -0.26 5.26
N LEU A 85 3.72 0.14 4.41
CA LEU A 85 3.38 1.55 4.20
C LEU A 85 2.89 2.21 5.48
N LYS A 86 1.99 1.58 6.25
CA LYS A 86 1.53 2.10 7.56
C LYS A 86 2.70 2.40 8.50
N LYS A 87 3.69 1.50 8.56
CA LYS A 87 4.90 1.69 9.39
C LYS A 87 5.74 2.87 8.90
N LEU A 88 5.92 3.01 7.58
CA LEU A 88 6.68 4.12 7.01
C LEU A 88 5.99 5.47 7.24
N VAL A 89 4.67 5.55 7.03
CA VAL A 89 3.87 6.75 7.31
C VAL A 89 3.92 7.10 8.79
N ALA A 90 3.69 6.13 9.69
CA ALA A 90 3.77 6.37 11.13
C ALA A 90 5.16 6.83 11.57
N ARG A 91 6.23 6.21 11.04
CA ARG A 91 7.60 6.66 11.32
C ARG A 91 7.84 8.08 10.81
N ALA A 92 7.37 8.38 9.60
CA ALA A 92 7.50 9.70 8.98
C ALA A 92 6.78 10.78 9.80
N ALA A 93 5.58 10.48 10.30
CA ALA A 93 4.78 11.38 11.13
C ALA A 93 5.43 11.66 12.50
N VAL A 94 6.03 10.65 13.14
CA VAL A 94 6.58 10.80 14.50
C VAL A 94 8.04 11.27 14.52
N ARG A 95 8.86 10.80 13.58
CA ARG A 95 10.33 11.00 13.59
C ARG A 95 10.86 11.71 12.34
N GLY A 96 9.98 12.10 11.42
CA GLY A 96 10.39 12.52 10.08
C GLY A 96 10.74 11.34 9.18
N SER A 97 10.77 11.58 7.87
CA SER A 97 11.20 10.59 6.89
C SER A 97 12.62 10.90 6.42
N LYS A 98 13.35 9.88 5.95
CA LYS A 98 14.66 10.08 5.32
C LYS A 98 14.60 10.82 3.98
N TRP A 99 13.40 11.03 3.44
CA TRP A 99 13.13 11.70 2.18
C TRP A 99 12.61 13.14 2.37
N GLY A 100 12.48 13.62 3.61
CA GLY A 100 11.96 14.95 3.94
C GLY A 100 10.84 14.92 4.99
N LYS A 101 10.23 16.08 5.25
CA LYS A 101 9.07 16.20 6.15
C LYS A 101 7.80 15.78 5.41
N LEU A 102 7.05 14.86 6.02
CA LEU A 102 5.74 14.43 5.51
C LEU A 102 4.79 15.62 5.47
#